data_AF-A0A1G9RTT6-F1
#
_entry.id   AF-A0A1G9RTT6-F1
#
_cell.length_a   1.000
_cell.length_b   1.000
_cell.length_c   1.000
_cell.angle_alpha   90.00
_cell.angle_beta   90.00
_cell.angle_gamma   90.00
#
_symmetry.space_group_name_H-M   'P 1'
#
loop_
_entity.id
_entity.type
_entity.pdbx_description
1 polymer ?
#
loop_
_entity_poly.entity_id
_entity_poly.type
_entity_poly.pdbx_seq_one_letter_code
_entity_poly.pdbx_strand_id
1 'polypeptide(L)'
;MKRHGLNPRPSGRGARQLTKTRGPAVREDLLGPVDVVLVSHDAHPDNLDDRGRAFAIAAPVTLTEPGAAVRLGPVAVGLEPWTAATVPRPDGGGDLTVLAVPAVHGPEDGERDADGYVNCAVTGFVLSGRDLPTVYVSGDNASMRAVAEIARRVPGIDAAVLNAGAARVRGKFGERPVSMDGRLVAAGAAVLGVSVVVPAHYDGWTHFTEGRAEVVTAFDDAGLSALLRVADHGSWSALR
;
A
#
# COMPACT_ATOMS: atom_id res chain seq x y z
N MET A 1 -22.32 43.03 20.89
CA MET A 1 -22.83 41.71 21.34
C MET A 1 -22.65 40.71 20.21
N LYS A 2 -21.65 39.81 20.32
CA LYS A 2 -21.32 38.81 19.31
C LYS A 2 -22.33 37.65 19.39
N ARG A 3 -22.92 37.28 18.25
CA ARG A 3 -23.76 36.09 18.11
C ARG A 3 -22.86 34.86 18.08
N HIS A 4 -23.08 33.93 19.02
CA HIS A 4 -22.46 32.62 19.03
C HIS A 4 -23.13 31.74 17.95
N GLY A 5 -22.34 31.33 16.95
CA GLY A 5 -22.72 30.28 16.02
C GLY A 5 -22.59 28.91 16.69
N LEU A 6 -23.67 28.14 16.64
CA LEU A 6 -23.70 26.73 17.03
C LEU A 6 -22.85 25.90 16.06
N ASN A 7 -21.89 25.15 16.59
CA ASN A 7 -21.19 24.10 15.85
C ASN A 7 -22.18 22.99 15.46
N PRO A 8 -22.18 22.49 14.21
CA PRO A 8 -22.89 21.27 13.89
C PRO A 8 -22.17 20.07 14.53
N ARG A 9 -22.96 19.18 15.16
CA ARG A 9 -22.46 17.90 15.71
C ARG A 9 -22.14 16.94 14.55
N PRO A 10 -21.04 16.18 14.61
CA PRO A 10 -20.80 15.13 13.62
C PRO A 10 -21.75 13.95 13.86
N SER A 11 -22.51 13.61 12.83
CA SER A 11 -23.28 12.37 12.72
C SER A 11 -22.39 11.28 12.13
N GLY A 12 -22.18 10.17 12.85
CA GLY A 12 -21.57 8.97 12.27
C GLY A 12 -21.06 8.01 13.34
N ARG A 13 -21.62 6.79 13.34
CA ARG A 13 -21.27 5.71 14.27
C ARG A 13 -19.86 5.18 13.96
N GLY A 14 -18.95 5.23 14.93
CA GLY A 14 -18.00 4.14 15.18
C GLY A 14 -16.70 4.02 14.38
N ALA A 15 -16.18 5.07 13.73
CA ALA A 15 -14.77 5.06 13.32
C ALA A 15 -13.90 5.20 14.58
N ARG A 16 -13.32 4.10 15.08
CA ARG A 16 -12.21 4.21 16.03
C ARG A 16 -11.10 4.95 15.29
N GLN A 17 -10.83 6.17 15.73
CA GLN A 17 -9.97 7.13 15.03
C GLN A 17 -8.55 6.55 14.91
N LEU A 18 -8.12 6.24 13.69
CA LEU A 18 -6.70 5.98 13.43
C LEU A 18 -5.94 7.25 13.75
N THR A 19 -4.90 7.13 14.59
CA THR A 19 -4.11 8.28 15.05
C THR A 19 -2.75 8.23 14.42
N LYS A 20 -2.42 9.27 13.64
CA LYS A 20 -1.10 9.51 13.06
C LYS A 20 -0.14 9.96 14.16
N THR A 21 1.01 9.32 14.27
CA THR A 21 2.01 9.61 15.33
C THR A 21 3.09 10.58 14.87
N ARG A 22 3.30 10.70 13.56
CA ARG A 22 4.31 11.57 12.95
C ARG A 22 3.85 12.11 11.60
N GLY A 23 4.23 13.36 11.29
CA GLY A 23 4.09 13.91 9.95
C GLY A 23 4.98 13.20 8.91
N PRO A 24 4.81 13.49 7.62
CA PRO A 24 5.66 12.90 6.59
C PRO A 24 7.11 13.41 6.76
N ALA A 25 8.09 12.57 6.43
CA ALA A 25 9.51 12.96 6.49
C ALA A 25 9.89 14.01 5.43
N VAL A 26 9.16 14.03 4.32
CA VAL A 26 9.28 15.00 3.23
C VAL A 26 7.89 15.56 2.94
N ARG A 27 7.77 16.87 2.80
CA ARG A 27 6.49 17.50 2.43
C ARG A 27 6.16 17.20 0.97
N GLU A 28 4.88 17.13 0.63
CA GLU A 28 4.44 16.76 -0.71
C GLU A 28 4.93 17.73 -1.80
N ASP A 29 5.13 19.01 -1.47
CA ASP A 29 5.63 20.03 -2.40
C ASP A 29 7.14 19.92 -2.67
N LEU A 30 7.83 19.03 -1.95
CA LEU A 30 9.26 18.74 -2.12
C LEU A 30 9.53 17.43 -2.88
N LEU A 31 8.49 16.67 -3.25
CA LEU A 31 8.64 15.41 -3.99
C LEU A 31 9.03 15.61 -5.47
N GLY A 32 8.88 16.84 -5.98
CA GLY A 32 9.07 17.15 -7.40
C GLY A 32 7.87 16.77 -8.26
N PRO A 33 8.01 16.79 -9.59
CA PRO A 33 6.94 16.39 -10.51
C PRO A 33 6.58 14.90 -10.33
N VAL A 34 5.29 14.61 -10.23
CA VAL A 34 4.75 13.24 -10.16
C VAL A 34 3.70 13.07 -11.26
N ASP A 35 3.99 12.18 -12.22
CA ASP A 35 3.12 11.91 -13.37
C ASP A 35 2.00 10.91 -13.04
N VAL A 36 2.25 9.98 -12.12
CA VAL A 36 1.34 8.88 -11.76
C VAL A 36 1.31 8.71 -10.24
N VAL A 37 0.10 8.64 -9.67
CA VAL A 37 -0.11 8.26 -8.28
C VAL A 37 -0.79 6.89 -8.22
N LEU A 38 -0.27 5.98 -7.40
CA LEU A 38 -0.87 4.68 -7.13
C LEU A 38 -1.57 4.72 -5.78
N VAL A 39 -2.87 4.44 -5.75
CA VAL A 39 -3.68 4.36 -4.53
C VAL A 39 -4.19 2.93 -4.41
N SER A 40 -3.69 2.18 -3.42
CA SER A 40 -4.16 0.82 -3.18
C SER A 40 -5.65 0.77 -2.79
N HIS A 41 -6.12 1.76 -2.01
CA HIS A 41 -7.52 2.01 -1.66
C HIS A 41 -7.69 3.42 -1.02
N ASP A 42 -8.90 3.96 -0.97
CA ASP A 42 -9.19 5.24 -0.29
C ASP A 42 -9.97 5.07 1.03
N ALA A 43 -10.13 3.82 1.49
CA ALA A 43 -10.98 3.50 2.64
C ALA A 43 -10.39 3.88 4.01
N HIS A 44 -9.06 4.01 4.13
CA HIS A 44 -8.41 4.32 5.40
C HIS A 44 -7.42 5.50 5.30
N PRO A 45 -7.38 6.39 6.31
CA PRO A 45 -6.55 7.58 6.30
C PRO A 45 -5.04 7.30 6.42
N ASP A 46 -4.63 6.12 6.87
CA ASP A 46 -3.23 5.71 6.87
C ASP A 46 -2.68 5.41 5.47
N ASN A 47 -3.56 5.03 4.55
CA ASN A 47 -3.24 4.90 3.14
C ASN A 47 -3.49 6.19 2.34
N LEU A 48 -4.62 6.88 2.61
CA LEU A 48 -4.98 8.10 1.89
C LEU A 48 -5.67 9.14 2.81
N ASP A 49 -4.88 9.91 3.58
CA ASP A 49 -5.38 11.06 4.35
C ASP A 49 -5.79 12.24 3.43
N ASP A 50 -6.34 13.31 4.02
CA ASP A 50 -6.84 14.47 3.28
C ASP A 50 -5.77 15.12 2.38
N ARG A 51 -4.50 15.16 2.83
CA ARG A 51 -3.40 15.73 2.04
C ARG A 51 -2.97 14.77 0.94
N GLY A 52 -2.90 13.47 1.23
CA GLY A 52 -2.65 12.44 0.23
C GLY A 52 -3.72 12.41 -0.86
N ARG A 53 -5.00 12.53 -0.49
CA ARG A 53 -6.11 12.65 -1.44
C ARG A 53 -5.96 13.90 -2.31
N ALA A 54 -5.68 15.06 -1.72
CA ALA A 54 -5.47 16.30 -2.48
C ALA A 54 -4.29 16.18 -3.47
N PHE A 55 -3.21 15.51 -3.06
CA PHE A 55 -2.08 15.23 -3.92
C PHE A 55 -2.43 14.28 -5.08
N ALA A 56 -3.13 13.17 -4.79
CA ALA A 56 -3.54 12.19 -5.78
C ALA A 56 -4.43 12.82 -6.87
N ILE A 57 -5.44 13.60 -6.49
CA ILE A 57 -6.36 14.21 -7.45
C ILE A 57 -5.73 15.36 -8.25
N ALA A 58 -4.57 15.87 -7.82
CA ALA A 58 -3.81 16.90 -8.53
C ALA A 58 -2.81 16.31 -9.55
N ALA A 59 -2.49 15.02 -9.45
CA ALA A 59 -1.60 14.34 -10.38
C ALA A 59 -2.27 14.12 -11.76
N PRO A 60 -1.50 14.02 -12.86
CA PRO A 60 -2.06 13.77 -14.18
C PRO A 60 -2.90 12.50 -14.28
N VAL A 61 -2.50 11.43 -13.60
CA VAL A 61 -3.29 10.21 -13.48
C VAL A 61 -3.14 9.57 -12.09
N THR A 62 -4.25 9.13 -11.53
CA THR A 62 -4.28 8.26 -10.36
C THR A 62 -4.77 6.87 -10.76
N LEU A 63 -4.05 5.80 -10.41
CA LEU A 63 -4.45 4.42 -10.64
C LEU A 63 -4.83 3.77 -9.30
N THR A 64 -5.97 3.10 -9.26
CA THR A 64 -6.55 2.60 -8.01
C THR A 64 -7.52 1.44 -8.23
N GLU A 65 -8.06 0.86 -7.15
CA GLU A 65 -9.20 -0.06 -7.22
C GLU A 65 -10.48 0.63 -7.74
N PRO A 66 -11.39 -0.09 -8.44
CA PRO A 66 -12.54 0.49 -9.15
C PRO A 66 -13.48 1.37 -8.31
N GLY A 67 -13.83 0.96 -7.09
CA GLY A 67 -14.67 1.72 -6.18
C GLY A 67 -14.03 3.04 -5.75
N ALA A 68 -12.73 3.02 -5.45
CA ALA A 68 -11.98 4.21 -5.09
C ALA A 68 -11.87 5.18 -6.27
N ALA A 69 -11.75 4.68 -7.50
CA ALA A 69 -11.76 5.53 -8.69
C ALA A 69 -13.05 6.35 -8.79
N VAL A 70 -14.20 5.71 -8.56
CA VAL A 70 -15.51 6.40 -8.52
C VAL A 70 -15.53 7.50 -7.44
N ARG A 71 -14.96 7.24 -6.26
CA ARG A 71 -14.92 8.18 -5.14
C ARG A 71 -13.86 9.29 -5.28
N LEU A 72 -12.81 9.07 -6.07
CA LEU A 72 -11.74 10.03 -6.33
C LEU A 72 -12.06 10.95 -7.52
N GLY A 73 -12.93 10.49 -8.43
CA GLY A 73 -13.44 11.31 -9.54
C GLY A 73 -12.61 11.16 -10.83
N PRO A 74 -12.71 12.13 -11.75
CA PRO A 74 -12.38 11.92 -13.17
C PRO A 74 -10.90 11.67 -13.48
N VAL A 75 -9.99 12.01 -12.57
CA VAL A 75 -8.54 11.78 -12.73
C VAL A 75 -8.11 10.38 -12.28
N ALA A 76 -9.00 9.64 -11.61
CA ALA A 76 -8.73 8.31 -11.10
C ALA A 76 -9.25 7.24 -12.07
N VAL A 77 -8.38 6.28 -12.40
CA VAL A 77 -8.70 5.13 -13.23
C VAL A 77 -8.72 3.89 -12.35
N GLY A 78 -9.87 3.22 -12.36
CA GLY A 78 -10.10 1.95 -11.67
C GLY A 78 -9.52 0.80 -12.48
N LEU A 79 -8.64 0.01 -11.88
CA LEU A 79 -8.07 -1.20 -12.47
C LEU A 79 -8.58 -2.42 -11.71
N GLU A 80 -9.29 -3.30 -12.40
CA GLU A 80 -9.63 -4.62 -11.90
C GLU A 80 -8.34 -5.47 -11.75
N PRO A 81 -8.27 -6.40 -10.80
CA PRO A 81 -7.14 -7.31 -10.69
C PRO A 81 -6.83 -8.00 -12.02
N TRP A 82 -5.54 -8.04 -12.37
CA TRP A 82 -4.99 -8.54 -13.63
C TRP A 82 -5.28 -7.69 -14.87
N THR A 83 -5.74 -6.45 -14.68
CA THR A 83 -5.79 -5.44 -15.74
C THR A 83 -4.67 -4.42 -15.56
N ALA A 84 -4.21 -3.85 -16.67
CA ALA A 84 -3.09 -2.93 -16.68
C ALA A 84 -3.43 -1.60 -17.37
N ALA A 85 -2.77 -0.54 -16.91
CA ALA A 85 -2.66 0.73 -17.61
C ALA A 85 -1.22 0.92 -18.10
N THR A 86 -1.05 1.66 -19.20
CA THR A 86 0.25 2.14 -19.66
C THR A 86 0.32 3.65 -19.53
N VAL A 87 1.47 4.14 -19.07
CA VAL A 87 1.75 5.58 -18.98
C VAL A 87 3.06 5.86 -19.70
N PRO A 88 3.10 6.81 -20.67
CA PRO A 88 4.33 7.17 -21.35
C PRO A 88 5.36 7.74 -20.38
N ARG A 89 6.61 7.29 -20.47
CA ARG A 89 7.68 7.83 -19.63
C ARG A 89 8.20 9.15 -20.20
N PRO A 90 8.45 10.16 -19.34
CA PRO A 90 8.95 11.46 -19.79
C PRO A 90 10.38 11.42 -20.32
N ASP A 91 11.14 10.36 -20.01
CA ASP A 91 12.52 10.16 -20.47
C ASP A 91 12.63 9.58 -21.89
N GLY A 92 11.50 9.31 -22.55
CA GLY A 92 11.48 8.71 -23.88
C GLY A 92 11.84 7.21 -23.92
N GLY A 93 11.97 6.56 -22.75
CA GLY A 93 12.32 5.15 -22.62
C GLY A 93 11.17 4.16 -22.90
N GLY A 94 10.07 4.62 -23.50
CA GLY A 94 8.85 3.85 -23.74
C GLY A 94 7.80 4.04 -22.64
N ASP A 95 6.98 3.02 -22.42
CA ASP A 95 5.87 3.09 -21.46
C ASP A 95 6.24 2.41 -20.13
N LEU A 96 5.68 2.95 -19.03
CA LEU A 96 5.51 2.26 -17.76
C LEU A 96 4.19 1.49 -17.80
N THR A 97 4.23 0.18 -17.63
CA THR A 97 3.05 -0.65 -17.43
C THR A 97 2.79 -0.82 -15.94
N VAL A 98 1.57 -0.49 -15.51
CA VAL A 98 1.08 -0.69 -14.14
C VAL A 98 -0.04 -1.72 -14.17
N LEU A 99 0.26 -2.92 -13.67
CA LEU A 99 -0.69 -4.03 -13.54
C LEU A 99 -1.29 -4.01 -12.13
N ALA A 100 -2.61 -3.92 -12.02
CA ALA A 100 -3.29 -4.16 -10.75
C ALA A 100 -3.27 -5.65 -10.40
N VAL A 101 -2.99 -5.98 -9.14
CA VAL A 101 -2.91 -7.35 -8.65
C VAL A 101 -3.71 -7.52 -7.35
N PRO A 102 -4.23 -8.72 -7.06
CA PRO A 102 -5.10 -8.91 -5.90
C PRO A 102 -4.36 -8.66 -4.58
N ALA A 103 -5.08 -8.07 -3.62
CA ALA A 103 -4.68 -7.95 -2.23
C ALA A 103 -5.88 -8.30 -1.34
N VAL A 104 -5.62 -8.88 -0.17
CA VAL A 104 -6.67 -9.21 0.83
C VAL A 104 -6.32 -8.54 2.14
N HIS A 105 -7.13 -7.56 2.55
CA HIS A 105 -6.91 -6.79 3.76
C HIS A 105 -7.61 -7.45 4.96
N GLY A 106 -6.97 -8.45 5.55
CA GLY A 106 -7.55 -9.25 6.62
C GLY A 106 -7.09 -10.71 6.61
N PRO A 107 -7.38 -11.46 7.69
CA PRO A 107 -7.06 -12.88 7.74
C PRO A 107 -7.87 -13.67 6.69
N GLU A 108 -7.29 -14.76 6.19
CA GLU A 108 -7.87 -15.58 5.09
C GLU A 108 -9.24 -16.20 5.46
N ASP A 109 -9.48 -16.44 6.76
CA ASP A 109 -10.75 -16.95 7.31
C ASP A 109 -11.70 -15.84 7.77
N GLY A 110 -11.38 -14.57 7.50
CA GLY A 110 -12.25 -13.44 7.83
C GLY A 110 -13.53 -13.48 7.01
N GLU A 111 -14.66 -13.15 7.65
CA GLU A 111 -15.93 -12.95 6.96
C GLU A 111 -15.77 -11.87 5.88
N ARG A 112 -16.38 -12.12 4.71
CA ARG A 112 -16.38 -11.18 3.58
C ARG A 112 -17.70 -10.45 3.51
N ASP A 113 -17.66 -9.17 3.16
CA ASP A 113 -18.85 -8.36 2.87
C ASP A 113 -19.52 -8.79 1.55
N ALA A 114 -20.59 -8.08 1.18
CA ALA A 114 -21.36 -8.37 -0.04
C ALA A 114 -20.54 -8.21 -1.33
N ASP A 115 -19.48 -7.42 -1.29
CA ASP A 115 -18.58 -7.16 -2.42
C ASP A 115 -17.35 -8.09 -2.38
N GLY A 116 -17.27 -8.99 -1.39
CA GLY A 116 -16.24 -10.02 -1.28
C GLY A 116 -15.00 -9.60 -0.50
N TYR A 117 -15.00 -8.47 0.21
CA TYR A 117 -13.84 -7.95 0.93
C TYR A 117 -13.87 -8.32 2.42
N VAL A 118 -12.70 -8.62 3.00
CA VAL A 118 -12.59 -8.96 4.43
C VAL A 118 -12.68 -7.71 5.33
N ASN A 119 -11.94 -6.64 4.99
CA ASN A 119 -12.02 -5.36 5.70
C ASN A 119 -12.43 -4.21 4.77
N CYS A 120 -11.82 -4.12 3.59
CA CYS A 120 -12.24 -3.25 2.49
C CYS A 120 -11.59 -3.70 1.17
N ALA A 121 -12.02 -3.10 0.05
CA ALA A 121 -11.33 -3.22 -1.22
C ALA A 121 -9.89 -2.72 -1.10
N VAL A 122 -8.93 -3.49 -1.64
CA VAL A 122 -7.51 -3.12 -1.74
C VAL A 122 -6.95 -3.74 -3.02
N THR A 123 -6.12 -2.99 -3.73
CA THR A 123 -5.31 -3.49 -4.84
C THR A 123 -3.82 -3.33 -4.56
N GLY A 124 -3.02 -4.29 -5.02
CA GLY A 124 -1.58 -4.13 -5.17
C GLY A 124 -1.24 -3.75 -6.61
N PHE A 125 0.03 -3.43 -6.88
CA PHE A 125 0.49 -3.09 -8.23
C PHE A 125 1.78 -3.81 -8.59
N VAL A 126 1.93 -4.21 -9.84
CA VAL A 126 3.22 -4.53 -10.43
C VAL A 126 3.55 -3.48 -11.47
N LEU A 127 4.72 -2.85 -11.33
CA LEU A 127 5.27 -1.87 -12.26
C LEU A 127 6.34 -2.53 -13.10
N SER A 128 6.30 -2.30 -14.41
CA SER A 128 7.31 -2.83 -15.34
C SER A 128 7.48 -1.90 -16.54
N GLY A 129 8.60 -2.02 -17.24
CA GLY A 129 8.87 -1.27 -18.46
C GLY A 129 10.23 -1.63 -19.03
N ARG A 130 10.50 -1.21 -20.27
CA ARG A 130 11.79 -1.47 -20.92
C ARG A 130 12.94 -0.86 -20.10
N ASP A 131 13.97 -1.66 -19.85
CA ASP A 131 15.18 -1.30 -19.09
C ASP A 131 14.94 -0.88 -17.62
N LEU A 132 13.72 -1.07 -17.11
CA LEU A 132 13.36 -0.83 -15.71
C LEU A 132 13.38 -2.13 -14.90
N PRO A 133 13.59 -2.07 -13.57
CA PRO A 133 13.26 -3.19 -12.71
C PRO A 133 11.74 -3.41 -12.65
N THR A 134 11.32 -4.67 -12.54
CA THR A 134 9.94 -5.03 -12.22
C THR A 134 9.72 -4.91 -10.71
N VAL A 135 8.77 -4.08 -10.29
CA VAL A 135 8.53 -3.77 -8.88
C VAL A 135 7.11 -4.16 -8.48
N TYR A 136 6.97 -4.97 -7.44
CA TYR A 136 5.68 -5.26 -6.81
C TYR A 136 5.46 -4.31 -5.62
N VAL A 137 4.28 -3.70 -5.53
CA VAL A 137 3.81 -2.90 -4.39
C VAL A 137 2.59 -3.62 -3.81
N SER A 138 2.67 -4.06 -2.56
CA SER A 138 1.67 -4.99 -2.02
C SER A 138 0.28 -4.39 -1.81
N GLY A 139 0.22 -3.09 -1.51
CA GLY A 139 -0.92 -2.53 -0.80
C GLY A 139 -1.11 -3.20 0.56
N ASP A 140 -2.26 -2.96 1.18
CA ASP A 140 -2.69 -3.53 2.45
C ASP A 140 -3.12 -5.01 2.29
N ASN A 141 -2.15 -5.85 1.96
CA ASN A 141 -2.32 -7.27 1.76
C ASN A 141 -1.88 -8.06 3.01
N ALA A 142 -2.63 -9.10 3.36
CA ALA A 142 -2.30 -10.11 4.37
C ALA A 142 -2.38 -11.54 3.82
N SER A 143 -2.76 -11.75 2.55
CA SER A 143 -2.96 -13.08 1.98
C SER A 143 -1.73 -13.60 1.25
N MET A 144 -1.14 -14.67 1.79
CA MET A 144 -0.10 -15.44 1.10
C MET A 144 -0.62 -16.18 -0.13
N ARG A 145 -1.93 -16.45 -0.22
CA ARG A 145 -2.53 -17.02 -1.44
C ARG A 145 -2.45 -16.02 -2.59
N ALA A 146 -2.76 -14.74 -2.33
CA ALA A 146 -2.61 -13.66 -3.30
C ALA A 146 -1.14 -13.49 -3.72
N VAL A 147 -0.21 -13.46 -2.76
CA VAL A 147 1.25 -13.38 -3.04
C VAL A 147 1.71 -14.55 -3.92
N ALA A 148 1.31 -15.78 -3.58
CA ALA A 148 1.66 -16.95 -4.37
C ALA A 148 1.04 -16.93 -5.78
N GLU A 149 -0.15 -16.36 -5.95
CA GLU A 149 -0.75 -16.18 -7.27
C GLU A 149 0.02 -15.16 -8.12
N ILE A 150 0.44 -14.04 -7.52
CA ILE A 150 1.27 -13.02 -8.15
C ILE A 150 2.59 -13.63 -8.60
N ALA A 151 3.29 -14.34 -7.72
CA ALA A 151 4.55 -15.00 -8.06
C ALA A 151 4.42 -15.97 -9.24
N ARG A 152 3.28 -16.68 -9.36
CA ARG A 152 3.04 -17.61 -10.49
C ARG A 152 2.72 -16.90 -11.80
N ARG A 153 1.93 -15.82 -11.76
CA ARG A 153 1.46 -15.12 -12.98
C ARG A 153 2.45 -14.08 -13.49
N VAL A 154 3.29 -13.55 -12.60
CA VAL A 154 4.24 -12.48 -12.86
C VAL A 154 5.63 -12.95 -12.40
N PRO A 155 6.30 -13.82 -13.15
CA PRO A 155 7.67 -14.22 -12.84
C PRO A 155 8.64 -13.06 -13.09
N GLY A 156 9.78 -13.07 -12.39
CA GLY A 156 10.85 -12.08 -12.62
C GLY A 156 10.60 -10.72 -11.98
N ILE A 157 9.92 -10.67 -10.82
CA ILE A 157 9.85 -9.47 -10.00
C ILE A 157 11.24 -9.23 -9.39
N ASP A 158 11.85 -8.07 -9.66
CA ASP A 158 13.18 -7.72 -9.18
C ASP A 158 13.13 -7.25 -7.71
N ALA A 159 12.12 -6.45 -7.38
CA ALA A 159 11.95 -5.85 -6.06
C ALA A 159 10.49 -5.85 -5.58
N ALA A 160 10.30 -5.91 -4.27
CA ALA A 160 8.99 -5.79 -3.64
C ALA A 160 8.97 -4.71 -2.56
N VAL A 161 7.97 -3.82 -2.63
CA VAL A 161 7.57 -2.90 -1.56
C VAL A 161 6.41 -3.54 -0.80
N LEU A 162 6.66 -3.96 0.42
CA LEU A 162 5.72 -4.77 1.20
C LEU A 162 5.26 -4.00 2.46
N ASN A 163 3.94 -3.84 2.63
CA ASN A 163 3.35 -3.23 3.81
C ASN A 163 3.49 -4.19 5.00
N ALA A 164 4.26 -3.79 6.02
CA ALA A 164 4.86 -4.68 7.01
C ALA A 164 4.48 -4.37 8.47
N GLY A 165 3.48 -3.50 8.69
CA GLY A 165 3.18 -2.97 10.02
C GLY A 165 2.36 -3.87 10.94
N ALA A 166 1.95 -5.06 10.50
CA ALA A 166 1.00 -5.91 11.22
C ALA A 166 -0.18 -5.08 11.76
N ALA A 167 -0.86 -4.33 10.89
CA ALA A 167 -1.92 -3.40 11.27
C ALA A 167 -3.06 -4.17 11.97
N ARG A 168 -3.53 -3.71 13.13
CA ARG A 168 -4.61 -4.38 13.87
C ARG A 168 -5.81 -3.46 14.08
N VAL A 169 -7.00 -4.01 13.90
CA VAL A 169 -8.26 -3.31 14.21
C VAL A 169 -8.82 -3.86 15.52
N ARG A 170 -8.68 -3.08 16.59
CA ARG A 170 -9.11 -3.47 17.94
C ARG A 170 -10.58 -3.92 17.94
N GLY A 171 -10.84 -5.13 18.41
CA GLY A 171 -12.16 -5.75 18.51
C GLY A 171 -12.64 -6.45 17.23
N LYS A 172 -11.81 -6.54 16.18
CA LYS A 172 -12.10 -7.34 14.98
C LYS A 172 -11.13 -8.53 14.88
N PHE A 173 -11.54 -9.55 14.12
CA PHE A 173 -10.67 -10.63 13.63
C PHE A 173 -9.89 -11.38 14.72
N GLY A 174 -10.36 -11.42 15.97
CA GLY A 174 -9.61 -12.03 17.08
C GLY A 174 -8.28 -11.32 17.36
N GLU A 175 -8.23 -10.00 17.14
CA GLU A 175 -7.03 -9.16 17.23
C GLU A 175 -5.93 -9.52 16.23
N ARG A 176 -6.19 -10.37 15.22
CA ARG A 176 -5.22 -10.71 14.17
C ARG A 176 -4.96 -9.52 13.23
N PRO A 177 -3.77 -9.43 12.62
CA PRO A 177 -3.45 -8.31 11.75
C PRO A 177 -4.25 -8.37 10.43
N VAL A 178 -4.48 -7.20 9.84
CA VAL A 178 -5.16 -7.00 8.55
C VAL A 178 -4.17 -6.69 7.42
N SER A 179 -2.89 -6.51 7.73
CA SER A 179 -1.76 -6.47 6.79
C SER A 179 -0.70 -7.51 7.19
N MET A 180 0.32 -7.72 6.36
CA MET A 180 1.43 -8.62 6.72
C MET A 180 2.16 -8.16 7.98
N ASP A 181 2.53 -9.14 8.81
CA ASP A 181 3.57 -9.01 9.81
C ASP A 181 4.95 -9.34 9.21
N GLY A 182 6.03 -9.11 9.95
CA GLY A 182 7.40 -9.34 9.48
C GLY A 182 7.64 -10.78 9.00
N ARG A 183 7.00 -11.77 9.63
CA ARG A 183 7.10 -13.18 9.22
C ARG A 183 6.44 -13.42 7.86
N LEU A 184 5.25 -12.86 7.64
CA LEU A 184 4.58 -12.94 6.35
C LEU A 184 5.31 -12.14 5.27
N VAL A 185 5.93 -11.01 5.61
CA VAL A 185 6.78 -10.26 4.66
C VAL A 185 7.99 -11.09 4.25
N ALA A 186 8.70 -11.73 5.19
CA ALA A 186 9.84 -12.60 4.88
C ALA A 186 9.41 -13.84 4.07
N ALA A 187 8.31 -14.49 4.44
CA ALA A 187 7.75 -15.60 3.67
C ALA A 187 7.31 -15.17 2.26
N GLY A 188 6.69 -13.99 2.14
CA GLY A 188 6.27 -13.40 0.88
C GLY A 188 7.47 -13.13 -0.04
N ALA A 189 8.56 -12.61 0.50
CA ALA A 189 9.81 -12.40 -0.23
C ALA A 189 10.35 -13.72 -0.82
N ALA A 190 10.38 -14.79 -0.02
CA ALA A 190 10.80 -16.11 -0.48
C ALA A 190 9.88 -16.67 -1.57
N VAL A 191 8.56 -16.53 -1.42
CA VAL A 191 7.57 -17.00 -2.41
C VAL A 191 7.67 -16.23 -3.72
N LEU A 192 7.88 -14.92 -3.66
CA LEU A 192 8.04 -14.08 -4.86
C LEU A 192 9.38 -14.31 -5.57
N GLY A 193 10.41 -14.77 -4.85
CA GLY A 193 11.75 -14.95 -5.40
C GLY A 193 12.46 -13.64 -5.75
N VAL A 194 12.12 -12.55 -5.05
CA VAL A 194 12.71 -11.22 -5.29
C VAL A 194 14.13 -11.12 -4.75
N SER A 195 14.92 -10.21 -5.32
CA SER A 195 16.28 -9.92 -4.84
C SER A 195 16.33 -8.74 -3.85
N VAL A 196 15.29 -7.90 -3.84
CA VAL A 196 15.20 -6.73 -2.98
C VAL A 196 13.81 -6.62 -2.34
N VAL A 197 13.78 -6.40 -1.03
CA VAL A 197 12.56 -6.07 -0.28
C VAL A 197 12.73 -4.73 0.41
N VAL A 198 11.81 -3.81 0.13
CA VAL A 198 11.68 -2.54 0.84
C VAL A 198 10.44 -2.62 1.74
N PRO A 199 10.60 -2.71 3.07
CA PRO A 199 9.44 -2.69 3.95
C PRO A 199 8.84 -1.29 3.98
N ALA A 200 7.52 -1.21 4.00
CA ALA A 200 6.75 0.03 4.10
C ALA A 200 5.63 -0.13 5.13
N HIS A 201 4.91 0.96 5.43
CA HIS A 201 3.64 0.91 6.17
C HIS A 201 3.73 0.21 7.55
N TYR A 202 4.82 0.48 8.28
CA TYR A 202 5.13 -0.09 9.61
C TYR A 202 5.40 0.96 10.71
N ASP A 203 5.31 2.25 10.38
CA ASP A 203 5.48 3.36 11.33
C ASP A 203 4.58 4.54 10.92
N GLY A 204 4.43 5.52 11.81
CA GLY A 204 3.67 6.75 11.58
C GLY A 204 2.21 6.69 12.01
N TRP A 205 1.72 5.52 12.46
CA TRP A 205 0.34 5.32 12.92
C TRP A 205 0.25 4.36 14.11
N THR A 206 -0.70 4.64 15.00
CA THR A 206 -0.87 3.93 16.30
C THR A 206 -1.35 2.48 16.21
N HIS A 207 -1.90 2.05 15.08
CA HIS A 207 -2.45 0.69 14.90
C HIS A 207 -1.47 -0.30 14.28
N PHE A 208 -0.29 0.15 13.85
CA PHE A 208 0.81 -0.75 13.53
C PHE A 208 1.35 -1.36 14.82
N THR A 209 1.53 -2.67 14.81
CA THR A 209 2.01 -3.43 15.97
C THR A 209 3.39 -4.03 15.78
N GLU A 210 3.93 -3.90 14.58
CA GLU A 210 5.31 -4.22 14.24
C GLU A 210 5.95 -3.04 13.53
N GLY A 211 7.21 -2.78 13.85
CA GLY A 211 8.02 -1.74 13.25
C GLY A 211 9.28 -2.31 12.58
N ARG A 212 10.25 -1.42 12.32
CA ARG A 212 11.52 -1.78 11.67
C ARG A 212 12.22 -2.95 12.35
N ALA A 213 12.25 -2.98 13.69
CA ALA A 213 12.99 -3.98 14.45
C ALA A 213 12.41 -5.39 14.27
N GLU A 214 11.08 -5.52 14.32
CA GLU A 214 10.37 -6.78 14.13
C GLU A 214 10.55 -7.31 12.71
N VAL A 215 10.49 -6.43 11.70
CA VAL A 215 10.76 -6.81 10.30
C VAL A 215 12.20 -7.29 10.11
N VAL A 216 13.19 -6.56 10.65
CA VAL A 216 14.60 -6.96 10.57
C VAL A 216 14.82 -8.32 11.23
N THR A 217 14.25 -8.52 12.41
CA THR A 217 14.35 -9.80 13.15
C THR A 217 13.72 -10.94 12.34
N ALA A 218 12.55 -10.73 11.75
CA ALA A 218 11.88 -11.75 10.95
C ALA A 218 12.68 -12.16 9.69
N PHE A 219 13.37 -11.21 9.04
CA PHE A 219 14.26 -11.51 7.92
C PHE A 219 15.52 -12.26 8.37
N ASP A 220 16.07 -11.92 9.54
CA ASP A 220 17.21 -12.62 10.11
C ASP A 220 16.88 -14.06 10.50
N ASP A 221 15.78 -14.26 11.22
CA ASP A 221 15.26 -15.59 11.58
C ASP A 221 15.00 -16.47 10.33
N ALA A 222 14.59 -15.86 9.22
CA ALA A 222 14.35 -16.55 7.95
C ALA A 222 15.63 -16.79 7.12
N GLY A 223 16.78 -16.23 7.52
CA GLY A 223 18.02 -16.27 6.74
C GLY A 223 17.98 -15.43 5.46
N LEU A 224 17.12 -14.40 5.42
CA LEU A 224 16.85 -13.56 4.25
C LEU A 224 17.35 -12.12 4.40
N SER A 225 18.11 -11.79 5.44
CA SER A 225 18.64 -10.44 5.72
C SER A 225 19.27 -9.75 4.51
N ALA A 226 19.92 -10.49 3.62
CA ALA A 226 20.54 -9.96 2.40
C ALA A 226 19.55 -9.35 1.39
N LEU A 227 18.27 -9.73 1.44
CA LEU A 227 17.21 -9.20 0.58
C LEU A 227 16.67 -7.86 1.10
N LEU A 228 16.74 -7.63 2.41
CA LEU A 228 16.10 -6.50 3.05
C LEU A 228 16.87 -5.19 2.76
N ARG A 229 16.14 -4.15 2.37
CA ARG A 229 16.65 -2.78 2.16
C ARG A 229 15.89 -1.84 3.07
N VAL A 230 16.43 -1.64 4.26
CA VAL A 230 15.93 -0.66 5.23
C VAL A 230 16.67 0.65 5.04
N ALA A 231 15.93 1.74 4.88
CA ALA A 231 16.47 3.09 4.81
C ALA A 231 15.66 4.01 5.74
N ASP A 232 16.27 5.13 6.13
CA ASP A 232 15.59 6.12 6.97
C ASP A 232 14.51 6.86 6.18
N HIS A 233 13.46 7.29 6.86
CA HIS A 233 12.36 7.99 6.20
C HIS A 233 12.87 9.26 5.52
N GLY A 234 12.46 9.47 4.26
CA GLY A 234 12.92 10.59 3.44
C GLY A 234 14.27 10.36 2.73
N SER A 235 14.80 9.13 2.77
CA SER A 235 16.00 8.75 2.01
C SER A 235 15.68 7.84 0.81
N TRP A 236 16.58 7.82 -0.17
CA TRP A 236 16.48 7.00 -1.36
C TRP A 236 17.09 5.61 -1.13
N SER A 237 16.42 4.58 -1.63
CA SER A 237 16.94 3.21 -1.72
C SER A 237 17.17 2.84 -3.17
N ALA A 238 18.40 2.48 -3.53
CA ALA A 238 18.70 1.97 -4.86
C ALA A 238 18.22 0.51 -4.99
N LEU A 239 17.59 0.19 -6.12
CA LEU A 239 17.18 -1.17 -6.48
C LEU A 239 18.25 -1.92 -7.30
N ARG A 240 19.32 -1.21 -7.71
CA ARG A 240 20.47 -1.69 -8.46
C ARG A 240 21.73 -0.96 -7.96
#